data_AF-A0AAW0ZVT1-F1
#
_entry.id   AF-A0AAW0ZVT1-F1
#
_cell.length_a   1.000
_cell.length_b   1.000
_cell.length_c   1.000
_cell.angle_alpha   90.00
_cell.angle_beta   90.00
_cell.angle_gamma   90.00
#
_symmetry.space_group_name_H-M   'P 1'
#
loop_
_entity.id
_entity.type
_entity.pdbx_description
1 polymer ?
#
loop_
_entity_poly.entity_id
_entity_poly.type
_entity_poly.pdbx_seq_one_letter_code
_entity_poly.pdbx_strand_id
1 'polypeptide(L)' 'MALSLIRGKGLQYGNSQLRFLSCISTMKKGLVLGVYETEDESNVLLTPTAAKYDELVKGKLQKHILL' A
#
# COMPACT_ATOMS: atom_id res chain seq x y z
N MET A 1 -35.94 14.94 42.12
CA MET A 1 -35.61 15.99 41.13
C MET A 1 -34.13 15.89 40.82
N ALA A 2 -33.74 16.22 39.59
CA ALA A 2 -32.38 16.17 39.02
C ALA A 2 -31.96 14.82 38.40
N LEU A 3 -32.40 14.57 37.15
CA LEU A 3 -31.55 14.00 36.09
C LEU A 3 -32.13 14.41 34.71
N SER A 4 -32.20 15.71 34.46
CA SER A 4 -32.36 16.28 33.12
C SER A 4 -31.10 17.06 32.82
N LEU A 5 -30.12 16.46 32.13
CA LEU A 5 -29.03 17.13 31.37
C LEU A 5 -27.89 16.13 31.07
N ILE A 6 -28.14 15.14 30.21
CA ILE A 6 -27.05 14.56 29.41
C ILE A 6 -27.39 14.88 27.96
N ARG A 7 -27.17 16.16 27.63
CA ARG A 7 -27.49 16.78 26.34
C ARG A 7 -26.42 16.38 25.32
N GLY A 8 -26.81 15.48 24.41
CA GLY A 8 -26.26 15.24 23.07
C GLY A 8 -24.88 15.80 22.69
N LYS A 9 -23.81 15.15 23.13
CA LYS A 9 -22.46 15.28 22.54
C LYS A 9 -21.75 13.93 22.33
N GLY A 10 -22.51 12.86 22.09
CA GLY A 10 -21.99 11.49 22.01
C GLY A 10 -21.82 10.90 20.60
N LEU A 11 -22.03 11.64 19.51
CA LEU A 11 -22.26 11.02 18.19
C LEU A 11 -21.38 11.54 17.04
N GLN A 12 -20.20 12.11 17.32
CA GLN A 12 -19.24 12.47 16.27
C GLN A 12 -17.83 11.91 16.44
N TYR A 13 -17.53 11.22 17.54
CA TYR A 13 -16.16 10.73 17.82
C TYR A 13 -15.90 9.26 17.46
N GLY A 14 -16.90 8.52 16.96
CA GLY A 14 -16.75 7.10 16.61
C GLY A 14 -16.17 6.83 15.21
N ASN A 15 -16.37 7.73 14.25
CA ASN A 15 -16.05 7.48 12.84
C ASN A 15 -14.64 7.93 12.41
N SER A 16 -13.90 8.65 13.26
CA SER A 16 -12.52 9.06 12.95
C SER A 16 -11.53 7.95 13.28
N GLN A 17 -11.65 7.30 14.45
CA GLN A 17 -10.73 6.26 14.91
C GLN A 17 -10.76 4.99 14.04
N LEU A 18 -11.93 4.60 13.52
CA LEU A 18 -12.06 3.43 12.64
C LEU A 18 -11.35 3.61 11.29
N ARG A 19 -11.16 4.84 10.81
CA ARG A 19 -10.41 5.12 9.57
C ARG A 19 -8.90 4.96 9.73
N PHE A 20 -8.36 5.19 10.93
CA PHE A 20 -6.93 5.04 11.18
C PHE A 20 -6.49 3.57 11.23
N LEU A 21 -7.38 2.66 11.63
CA LEU A 21 -7.08 1.24 11.76
C LEU A 21 -7.04 0.50 10.41
N SER A 22 -7.73 0.99 9.37
CA SER A 22 -7.60 0.42 8.02
C SER A 22 -6.20 0.59 7.42
N CYS A 23 -5.42 1.56 7.94
CA CYS A 23 -4.06 1.84 7.49
C CYS A 23 -3.04 0.85 8.09
N ILE A 24 -3.36 0.21 9.22
CA ILE A 24 -2.49 -0.71 9.96
C ILE A 24 -2.94 -2.16 9.70
N SER A 25 -3.17 -2.50 8.44
CA SER A 25 -3.29 -3.91 8.08
C SER A 25 -1.90 -4.55 8.23
N THR A 26 -1.72 -5.34 9.28
CA THR A 26 -0.52 -6.15 9.52
C THR A 26 -0.39 -7.31 8.53
N MET A 27 -1.34 -7.46 7.61
CA MET A 27 -1.30 -8.47 6.55
C MET A 27 -0.33 -8.05 5.46
N LYS A 28 0.54 -8.98 5.06
CA LYS A 28 1.39 -8.81 3.89
C LYS A 28 0.50 -8.67 2.65
N LYS A 29 0.60 -7.54 1.97
CA LYS A 29 -0.07 -7.31 0.68
C LYS A 29 0.85 -7.82 -0.43
N GLY A 30 0.32 -8.65 -1.32
CA GLY A 30 1.00 -9.03 -2.55
C GLY A 30 0.91 -7.91 -3.58
N LEU A 31 1.95 -7.76 -4.40
CA LEU A 31 2.01 -6.81 -5.50
C LEU A 31 2.38 -7.58 -6.77
N VAL A 32 1.67 -7.31 -7.86
CA VAL A 32 1.96 -7.86 -9.19
C VAL A 32 2.49 -6.73 -10.07
N LEU A 33 3.62 -6.96 -10.73
CA LEU A 33 4.27 -6.00 -11.62
C LEU A 33 4.46 -6.66 -12.99
N GLY A 34 4.13 -5.93 -14.05
CA GLY A 34 4.34 -6.37 -15.43
C GLY A 34 5.73 -6.01 -15.93
N VAL A 35 6.27 -6.89 -16.77
CA VAL A 35 7.55 -6.73 -17.47
C VAL A 35 7.36 -7.10 -18.94
N TYR A 36 8.11 -6.47 -19.83
CA TYR A 36 8.14 -6.80 -21.25
C TYR A 36 9.43 -7.56 -21.58
N GLU A 37 9.28 -8.54 -22.44
CA GLU A 37 10.41 -9.24 -23.06
C GLU A 37 11.09 -8.32 -24.07
N THR A 38 12.42 -8.41 -24.17
CA THR A 38 13.21 -7.70 -25.18
C THR A 38 13.92 -8.69 -26.08
N GLU A 39 14.38 -8.23 -27.25
CA GLU A 39 15.07 -9.07 -28.25
C GLU A 39 16.32 -9.76 -27.69
N ASP A 40 16.97 -9.16 -26.69
CA ASP A 40 18.02 -9.80 -25.91
C ASP A 40 17.39 -10.59 -24.74
N GLU A 41 17.56 -11.91 -24.71
CA GLU A 41 17.10 -12.80 -23.63
C GLU A 41 17.69 -12.43 -22.25
N SER A 42 18.80 -11.68 -22.23
CA SER A 42 19.46 -11.21 -21.02
C SER A 42 18.91 -9.90 -20.47
N ASN A 43 17.94 -9.28 -21.16
CA ASN A 43 17.37 -8.00 -20.76
C ASN A 43 15.85 -8.11 -20.65
N VAL A 44 15.28 -7.36 -19.70
CA VAL A 44 13.83 -7.30 -19.49
C VAL A 44 13.47 -5.84 -19.28
N LEU A 45 12.46 -5.35 -20.01
CA LEU A 45 12.02 -3.97 -19.91
C LEU A 45 10.93 -3.84 -18.85
N LEU A 46 11.23 -3.09 -17.79
CA LEU A 46 10.26 -2.83 -16.71
C LEU A 46 9.16 -1.86 -17.20
N THR A 47 7.92 -2.13 -16.80
CA THR A 47 6.85 -1.12 -16.91
C THR A 47 7.20 0.11 -16.06
N PRO A 48 6.65 1.31 -16.36
CA PRO A 48 6.94 2.52 -15.60
C PRO A 48 6.69 2.36 -14.08
N THR A 49 5.67 1.58 -13.72
CA THR A 49 5.35 1.26 -12.32
C THR A 49 6.37 0.32 -11.69
N ALA A 50 6.82 -0.69 -12.44
CA ALA A 50 7.85 -1.62 -11.98
C ALA A 50 9.22 -0.93 -11.82
N ALA A 51 9.57 -0.01 -12.72
CA ALA A 51 10.78 0.80 -12.62
C ALA A 51 10.78 1.67 -11.34
N LYS A 52 9.67 2.37 -11.07
CA LYS A 52 9.52 3.13 -9.81
C LYS A 52 9.61 2.24 -8.58
N TYR A 53 9.06 1.03 -8.63
CA TYR A 53 9.17 0.10 -7.51
C TYR A 53 10.61 -0.37 -7.32
N ASP A 54 11.34 -0.66 -8.40
CA ASP A 54 12.74 -1.05 -8.34
C ASP A 54 13.62 0.05 -7.74
N GLU A 55 13.36 1.33 -8.07
CA GLU A 55 14.00 2.49 -7.43
C GLU A 55 13.76 2.50 -5.90
N LEU A 56 12.53 2.24 -5.45
CA LEU A 56 12.19 2.18 -4.02
C LEU A 56 12.93 1.05 -3.30
N VAL A 57 13.18 -0.08 -3.98
CA VAL A 57 13.91 -1.22 -3.41
C VAL A 57 15.41 -1.19 -3.73
N LYS A 58 15.93 -0.09 -4.29
CA LYS A 58 17.35 0.14 -4.62
C LYS A 58 17.92 -0.87 -5.63
N GLY A 59 17.19 -1.13 -6.72
CA GLY A 59 17.67 -2.01 -7.79
C GLY A 59 17.63 -3.51 -7.45
N LYS A 60 16.96 -3.89 -6.36
CA LYS A 60 16.85 -5.29 -5.94
C LYS A 60 15.91 -6.09 -6.83
N LEU A 61 14.87 -5.47 -7.39
CA LEU A 61 13.91 -6.17 -8.24
C LEU A 61 14.61 -6.63 -9.51
N GLN A 62 15.35 -5.74 -10.18
CA GLN A 62 16.05 -6.06 -11.42
C GLN A 62 17.10 -7.17 -11.22
N LYS A 63 17.85 -7.15 -10.10
CA LYS A 63 18.83 -8.19 -9.75
C LYS A 63 18.24 -9.59 -9.56
N HIS A 64 16.99 -9.67 -9.11
CA HIS A 64 16.32 -10.96 -8.88
C HIS A 64 15.58 -11.48 -10.12
N ILE A 65 15.30 -10.62 -11.09
CA ILE A 65 14.66 -11.00 -12.36
C ILE A 65 15.71 -11.46 -13.38
N LEU A 66 16.85 -10.78 -13.48
CA LEU A 66 17.91 -11.03 -14.48
C LEU A 66 18.97 -12.06 -14.02
N LEU A 67 18.55 -13.11 -13.31
CA LEU A 67 19.44 -14.12 -12.69
C LEU A 67 20.52 -14.67 -13.65
#